data_AF-A0A520GCF6-F1
#
_entry.id   AF-A0A520GCF6-F1
#
_cell.length_a   1.000
_cell.length_b   1.000
_cell.length_c   1.000
_cell.angle_alpha   90.00
_cell.angle_beta   90.00
_cell.angle_gamma   90.00
#
_symmetry.space_group_name_H-M   'P 1'
#
loop_
_entity.id
_entity.type
_entity.pdbx_description
1 polymer ?
#
loop_
_entity_poly.entity_id
_entity_poly.type
_entity_poly.pdbx_seq_one_letter_code
_entity_poly.pdbx_strand_id
1 'polypeptide(L)'
;MNLQMLTSHPWFGTGIAALVAVPLALVVYRIGGLLLLRVTRPAPALHAMVGKSRSAARWVLPLVALQMVWQAAPDELHWIGSVRHLNGLLLIATATWLAIRCISGFTDGILAKHPPDVEDNLQARRIHTQARVLARTAITMVLVAGASLILMTFPGARQVGASLLASAGVIGIVAGLAAKPVFSNLIAGLQIALAQPIRIDDVLIAEGEWGKVEEITGTFVVMRLWDERRLILPLSYFIEKPFQNWTRQSAQLLGSAFL
;
A
#
# COMPACT_ATOMS: atom_id res chain seq x y z
N MET A 1 -14.02 23.39 -47.89
CA MET A 1 -13.05 22.39 -47.40
C MET A 1 -13.73 21.03 -47.49
N ASN A 2 -13.39 20.22 -48.48
CA ASN A 2 -14.18 19.05 -48.90
C ASN A 2 -14.10 17.93 -47.84
N LEU A 3 -15.26 17.46 -47.36
CA LEU A 3 -15.35 16.34 -46.39
C LEU A 3 -14.59 15.09 -46.85
N GLN A 4 -14.55 14.82 -48.15
CA GLN A 4 -13.82 13.69 -48.73
C GLN A 4 -12.29 13.75 -48.53
N MET A 5 -11.72 14.96 -48.47
CA MET A 5 -10.28 15.17 -48.27
C MET A 5 -9.87 14.98 -46.80
N LEU A 6 -10.81 15.19 -45.87
CA LEU A 6 -10.62 14.92 -44.44
C LEU A 6 -10.73 13.42 -44.14
N THR A 7 -11.69 12.72 -44.73
CA THR A 7 -11.89 11.27 -44.52
C THR A 7 -10.80 10.40 -45.13
N SER A 8 -10.08 10.89 -46.14
CA SER A 8 -8.95 10.18 -46.77
C SER A 8 -7.63 10.33 -46.03
N HIS A 9 -7.55 11.21 -45.02
CA HIS A 9 -6.31 11.41 -44.29
C HIS A 9 -6.10 10.25 -43.30
N PRO A 10 -4.93 9.56 -43.31
CA PRO A 10 -4.70 8.35 -42.49
C PRO A 10 -4.85 8.58 -40.97
N TRP A 11 -4.69 9.82 -40.52
CA TRP A 11 -4.89 10.23 -39.12
C TRP A 11 -6.34 10.50 -38.71
N PHE A 12 -7.29 10.54 -39.65
CA PHE A 12 -8.65 10.98 -39.35
C PHE A 12 -9.37 10.02 -38.39
N GLY A 13 -9.29 8.71 -38.64
CA GLY A 13 -9.91 7.69 -37.77
C GLY A 13 -9.29 7.64 -36.37
N THR A 14 -7.96 7.68 -36.27
CA THR A 14 -7.24 7.65 -34.98
C THR A 14 -7.43 8.93 -34.18
N GLY A 15 -7.50 10.09 -34.87
CA GLY A 15 -7.80 11.38 -34.26
C GLY A 15 -9.21 11.43 -33.65
N ILE A 16 -10.22 10.89 -34.36
CA ILE A 16 -11.58 10.77 -33.81
C ILE A 16 -11.61 9.84 -32.60
N ALA A 17 -10.96 8.68 -32.67
CA ALA A 17 -10.87 7.76 -31.54
C ALA A 17 -10.24 8.42 -30.31
N ALA A 18 -9.17 9.20 -30.49
CA ALA A 18 -8.55 9.97 -29.41
C ALA A 18 -9.46 11.06 -28.84
N LEU A 19 -10.17 11.78 -29.71
CA LEU A 19 -11.14 12.81 -29.33
C LEU A 19 -12.33 12.26 -28.55
N VAL A 20 -12.73 11.00 -28.78
CA VAL A 20 -13.78 10.31 -28.01
C VAL A 20 -13.23 9.70 -26.71
N ALA A 21 -12.03 9.14 -26.75
CA ALA A 21 -11.42 8.47 -25.61
C ALA A 21 -11.10 9.42 -24.44
N VAL A 22 -10.67 10.65 -24.71
CA VAL A 22 -10.33 11.64 -23.67
C VAL A 22 -11.57 12.07 -22.85
N PRO A 23 -12.69 12.49 -23.46
CA PRO A 23 -13.94 12.78 -22.73
C PRO A 23 -14.45 11.57 -21.94
N LEU A 24 -14.43 10.38 -22.53
CA LEU A 24 -14.86 9.16 -21.85
C LEU A 24 -14.01 8.90 -20.60
N ALA A 25 -12.69 9.02 -20.71
CA ALA A 25 -11.78 8.89 -19.57
C ALA A 25 -12.04 9.94 -18.49
N LEU A 26 -12.36 11.18 -18.87
CA LEU A 26 -12.71 12.24 -17.91
C LEU A 26 -14.06 11.99 -17.22
N VAL A 27 -15.04 11.41 -17.92
CA VAL A 27 -16.32 10.99 -17.33
C VAL A 27 -16.09 9.87 -16.31
N VAL A 28 -15.31 8.85 -16.68
CA VAL A 28 -14.91 7.76 -15.77
C VAL A 28 -14.18 8.32 -14.55
N TYR A 29 -13.24 9.25 -14.75
CA TYR A 29 -12.54 9.95 -13.66
C TYR A 29 -13.52 10.68 -12.72
N ARG A 30 -14.48 11.42 -13.26
CA ARG A 30 -15.45 12.17 -12.45
C ARG A 30 -16.34 11.24 -11.64
N ILE A 31 -16.93 10.22 -12.26
CA ILE A 31 -17.83 9.26 -11.61
C ILE A 31 -17.05 8.46 -10.55
N GLY A 32 -15.91 7.88 -10.94
CA GLY A 32 -15.05 7.11 -10.03
C GLY A 32 -14.56 7.95 -8.86
N GLY A 33 -14.15 9.20 -9.11
CA GLY A 33 -13.73 10.11 -8.05
C GLY A 33 -14.86 10.45 -7.06
N LEU A 34 -16.10 10.61 -7.52
CA LEU A 34 -17.25 10.85 -6.65
C LEU A 34 -17.56 9.62 -5.79
N LEU A 35 -17.51 8.43 -6.40
CA LEU A 35 -17.76 7.15 -5.71
C LEU A 35 -16.68 6.87 -4.67
N LEU A 36 -15.40 7.05 -5.03
CA LEU A 36 -14.27 6.89 -4.12
C LEU A 36 -14.37 7.85 -2.92
N LEU A 37 -14.72 9.12 -3.15
CA LEU A 37 -14.92 10.06 -2.05
C LEU A 37 -16.11 9.71 -1.16
N ARG A 38 -17.14 9.05 -1.71
CA ARG A 38 -18.31 8.59 -0.94
C ARG A 38 -17.97 7.38 -0.08
N VAL A 39 -17.23 6.42 -0.63
CA VAL A 39 -16.83 5.18 0.07
C VAL A 39 -15.74 5.45 1.11
N THR A 40 -14.86 6.44 0.90
CA THR A 40 -13.76 6.75 1.81
C THR A 40 -14.11 7.69 2.96
N ARG A 41 -15.33 8.25 3.00
CA ARG A 41 -15.80 9.10 4.11
C ARG A 41 -15.54 8.55 5.53
N PRO A 42 -15.79 7.26 5.83
CA PRO A 42 -15.58 6.73 7.19
C PRO A 42 -14.10 6.62 7.59
N ALA A 43 -13.16 6.75 6.65
CA ALA A 43 -11.73 6.57 6.89
C ALA A 43 -10.95 7.85 6.53
N PRO A 44 -10.66 8.75 7.50
CA PRO A 44 -10.02 10.05 7.25
C PRO A 44 -8.69 9.95 6.48
N ALA A 45 -7.90 8.90 6.77
CA ALA A 45 -6.64 8.65 6.10
C ALA A 45 -6.82 8.31 4.61
N LEU A 46 -7.78 7.45 4.29
CA LEU A 46 -8.11 7.09 2.91
C LEU A 46 -8.78 8.24 2.17
N HIS A 47 -9.60 9.03 2.87
CA HIS A 47 -10.24 10.20 2.29
C HIS A 47 -9.24 11.27 1.88
N ALA A 48 -8.28 11.59 2.75
CA ALA A 48 -7.20 12.53 2.45
C ALA A 48 -6.33 12.05 1.28
N MET A 49 -6.03 10.75 1.22
CA MET A 49 -5.35 10.11 0.10
C MET A 49 -6.10 10.33 -1.23
N VAL A 50 -7.38 9.95 -1.29
CA VAL A 50 -8.21 10.11 -2.51
C VAL A 50 -8.32 11.59 -2.91
N GLY A 51 -8.47 12.48 -1.94
CA GLY A 51 -8.53 13.93 -2.15
C GLY A 51 -7.27 14.47 -2.85
N LYS A 52 -6.07 14.14 -2.35
CA LYS A 52 -4.81 14.60 -2.96
C LYS A 52 -4.51 13.90 -4.29
N SER A 53 -4.82 12.61 -4.42
CA SER A 53 -4.56 11.83 -5.63
C SER A 53 -5.44 12.20 -6.82
N ARG A 54 -6.61 12.82 -6.59
CA ARG A 54 -7.49 13.32 -7.67
C ARG A 54 -6.77 14.23 -8.67
N SER A 55 -5.90 15.12 -8.17
CA SER A 55 -5.14 16.05 -9.01
C SER A 55 -4.30 15.34 -10.07
N ALA A 56 -3.61 14.26 -9.69
CA ALA A 56 -2.79 13.45 -10.59
C ALA A 56 -3.64 12.48 -11.42
N ALA A 57 -4.67 11.86 -10.82
CA ALA A 57 -5.55 10.90 -11.50
C ALA A 57 -6.30 11.51 -12.70
N ARG A 58 -6.57 12.82 -12.65
CA ARG A 58 -7.14 13.57 -13.79
C ARG A 58 -6.28 13.49 -15.04
N TRP A 59 -4.96 13.36 -14.91
CA TRP A 59 -4.02 13.29 -16.04
C TRP A 59 -3.73 11.85 -16.46
N VAL A 60 -3.63 10.93 -15.50
CA VAL A 60 -3.32 9.52 -15.77
C VAL A 60 -4.41 8.85 -16.62
N LEU A 61 -5.69 9.02 -16.27
CA LEU A 61 -6.77 8.30 -16.97
C LEU A 61 -6.90 8.67 -18.46
N PRO A 62 -6.86 9.96 -18.86
CA PRO A 62 -6.79 10.32 -20.27
C PRO A 62 -5.55 9.77 -20.97
N LEU A 63 -4.37 9.79 -20.34
CA LEU A 63 -3.14 9.26 -20.94
C LEU A 63 -3.19 7.74 -21.15
N VAL A 64 -3.83 6.99 -20.23
CA VAL A 64 -4.11 5.56 -20.42
C VAL A 64 -5.04 5.33 -21.60
N ALA A 65 -6.14 6.08 -21.67
CA ALA A 65 -7.10 5.97 -22.77
C ALA A 65 -6.46 6.30 -24.12
N LEU A 66 -5.67 7.37 -24.16
CA LEU A 66 -4.86 7.74 -25.32
C LEU A 66 -3.85 6.65 -25.68
N GLN A 67 -3.16 6.05 -24.69
CA GLN A 67 -2.23 4.95 -24.96
C GLN A 67 -2.92 3.77 -25.65
N MET A 68 -4.14 3.42 -25.22
CA MET A 68 -4.92 2.36 -25.88
C MET A 68 -5.27 2.71 -27.32
N VAL A 69 -5.68 3.96 -27.59
CA VAL A 69 -5.97 4.44 -28.94
C VAL A 69 -4.71 4.41 -29.81
N TRP A 70 -3.58 4.87 -29.30
CA TRP A 70 -2.34 4.92 -30.07
C TRP A 70 -1.79 3.53 -30.37
N GLN A 71 -1.93 2.56 -29.47
CA GLN A 71 -1.52 1.18 -29.72
C GLN A 71 -2.43 0.46 -30.71
N ALA A 72 -3.71 0.84 -30.79
CA ALA A 72 -4.65 0.33 -31.78
C ALA A 72 -4.54 1.01 -33.16
N ALA A 73 -3.82 2.14 -33.26
CA ALA A 73 -3.61 2.84 -34.51
C ALA A 73 -2.77 2.01 -35.50
N PRO A 74 -3.00 2.10 -36.83
CA PRO A 74 -2.15 1.44 -37.83
C PRO A 74 -0.71 1.93 -37.79
N ASP A 75 0.25 1.02 -38.01
CA ASP A 75 1.69 1.32 -37.99
C ASP A 75 2.16 2.14 -39.22
N GLU A 76 1.31 2.25 -40.23
CA GLU A 76 1.53 3.02 -41.47
C GLU A 76 1.46 4.54 -41.26
N LEU A 77 0.98 5.01 -40.10
CA LEU A 77 0.92 6.44 -39.79
C LEU A 77 2.33 7.01 -39.57
N HIS A 78 2.69 7.99 -40.40
CA HIS A 78 3.90 8.81 -40.21
C HIS A 78 4.00 9.30 -38.75
N TRP A 79 5.12 9.12 -38.05
CA TRP A 79 5.35 9.56 -36.66
C TRP A 79 4.55 8.86 -35.53
N ILE A 80 3.74 7.83 -35.82
CA ILE A 80 2.97 7.13 -34.77
C ILE A 80 3.85 6.54 -33.68
N GLY A 81 5.04 6.05 -34.04
CA GLY A 81 6.04 5.55 -33.09
C GLY A 81 6.48 6.62 -32.08
N SER A 82 6.73 7.85 -32.53
CA SER A 82 7.09 8.97 -31.65
C SER A 82 5.92 9.36 -30.74
N VAL A 83 4.68 9.39 -31.25
CA VAL A 83 3.49 9.71 -30.45
C VAL A 83 3.25 8.64 -29.37
N ARG A 84 3.36 7.35 -29.72
CA ARG A 84 3.25 6.24 -28.76
C ARG A 84 4.31 6.34 -27.67
N HIS A 85 5.55 6.64 -28.05
CA HIS A 85 6.66 6.75 -27.10
C HIS A 85 6.51 7.96 -26.17
N LEU A 86 6.18 9.14 -26.71
CA LEU A 86 5.93 10.36 -25.91
C LEU A 86 4.75 10.18 -24.96
N ASN A 87 3.64 9.61 -25.43
CA ASN A 87 2.50 9.32 -24.56
C ASN A 87 2.86 8.31 -23.46
N GLY A 88 3.65 7.29 -23.78
CA GLY A 88 4.17 6.34 -22.80
C GLY A 88 5.04 7.00 -21.73
N LEU A 89 5.92 7.94 -22.12
CA LEU A 89 6.78 8.68 -21.20
C LEU A 89 5.95 9.59 -20.27
N LEU A 90 4.96 10.30 -20.81
CA LEU A 90 4.01 11.11 -20.03
C LEU A 90 3.18 10.23 -19.08
N LEU A 91 2.77 9.05 -19.52
CA LEU A 91 2.02 8.11 -18.71
C LEU A 91 2.85 7.62 -17.51
N ILE A 92 4.11 7.25 -17.74
CA ILE A 92 5.02 6.85 -16.64
C ILE A 92 5.20 8.01 -15.66
N ALA A 93 5.51 9.21 -16.15
CA ALA A 93 5.72 10.39 -15.31
C ALA A 93 4.49 10.74 -14.44
N THR A 94 3.30 10.73 -15.05
CA THR A 94 2.05 11.03 -14.33
C THR A 94 1.63 9.90 -13.39
N ALA A 95 1.92 8.64 -13.72
CA ALA A 95 1.70 7.50 -12.83
C ALA A 95 2.63 7.56 -11.61
N THR A 96 3.91 7.90 -11.80
CA THR A 96 4.85 8.16 -10.70
C THR A 96 4.36 9.30 -9.83
N TRP A 97 3.91 10.40 -10.42
CA TRP A 97 3.34 11.52 -9.67
C TRP A 97 2.08 11.15 -8.89
N LEU A 98 1.20 10.33 -9.47
CA LEU A 98 0.02 9.78 -8.80
C LEU A 98 0.41 8.94 -7.59
N ALA A 99 1.38 8.04 -7.72
CA ALA A 99 1.86 7.22 -6.62
C ALA A 99 2.42 8.08 -5.46
N ILE A 100 3.19 9.12 -5.77
CA ILE A 100 3.71 10.08 -4.78
C ILE A 100 2.57 10.82 -4.07
N ARG A 101 1.53 11.25 -4.81
CA ARG A 101 0.34 11.91 -4.25
C ARG A 101 -0.47 10.97 -3.35
N CYS A 102 -0.58 9.68 -3.70
CA CYS A 102 -1.20 8.67 -2.85
C CYS A 102 -0.45 8.53 -1.53
N ILE A 103 0.87 8.35 -1.57
CA ILE A 103 1.70 8.21 -0.36
C ILE A 103 1.57 9.46 0.51
N SER A 104 1.75 10.64 -0.09
CA SER A 104 1.70 11.91 0.64
C SER A 104 0.31 12.14 1.26
N GLY A 105 -0.77 11.92 0.50
CA GLY A 105 -2.13 12.09 1.00
C GLY A 105 -2.51 11.10 2.10
N PHE A 106 -2.02 9.86 2.03
CA PHE A 106 -2.19 8.88 3.10
C PHE A 106 -1.45 9.31 4.37
N THR A 107 -0.20 9.75 4.24
CA THR A 107 0.58 10.28 5.36
C THR A 107 -0.10 11.48 6.01
N ASP A 108 -0.52 12.47 5.23
CA ASP A 108 -1.23 13.64 5.75
C ASP A 108 -2.54 13.27 6.45
N GLY A 109 -3.23 12.25 5.93
CA GLY A 109 -4.42 11.70 6.55
C GLY A 109 -4.17 10.99 7.89
N ILE A 110 -3.00 10.37 8.08
CA ILE A 110 -2.56 9.84 9.38
C ILE A 110 -2.21 10.98 10.34
N LEU A 111 -1.48 11.99 9.86
CA LEU A 111 -1.04 13.14 10.65
C LEU A 111 -2.23 13.99 11.12
N ALA A 112 -3.26 14.13 10.28
CA ALA A 112 -4.48 14.86 10.63
C ALA A 112 -5.27 14.22 11.78
N LYS A 113 -5.12 12.90 12.01
CA LYS A 113 -5.74 12.22 13.15
C LYS A 113 -5.02 12.46 14.49
N HIS A 114 -3.79 12.97 14.45
CA HIS A 114 -2.95 13.20 15.63
C HIS A 114 -2.41 14.64 15.62
N PRO A 115 -3.23 15.65 15.95
CA PRO A 115 -2.79 17.04 15.95
C PRO A 115 -1.62 17.25 16.93
N PRO A 116 -0.54 17.93 16.52
CA PRO A 116 0.63 18.15 17.37
C PRO A 116 0.43 19.17 18.50
N ASP A 117 -0.77 19.78 18.57
CA ASP A 117 -1.06 20.99 19.37
C ASP A 117 -1.68 20.69 20.75
N VAL A 118 -1.68 19.42 21.17
CA VAL A 118 -2.09 19.04 22.53
C VAL A 118 -0.82 18.90 23.38
N GLU A 119 -0.76 19.65 24.48
CA GLU A 119 0.31 19.55 25.46
C GLU A 119 0.47 18.08 25.89
N ASP A 120 1.73 17.62 25.87
CA ASP A 120 2.17 16.31 26.36
C ASP A 120 1.88 15.06 25.50
N ASN A 121 2.00 15.16 24.17
CA ASN A 121 1.77 14.02 23.28
C ASN A 121 3.06 13.48 22.61
N LEU A 122 3.95 12.86 23.40
CA LEU A 122 5.13 12.13 22.92
C LEU A 122 4.76 11.08 21.83
N GLN A 123 3.59 10.44 21.97
CA GLN A 123 3.07 9.49 20.99
C GLN A 123 2.73 10.17 19.66
N ALA A 124 2.04 11.32 19.67
CA ALA A 124 1.75 12.07 18.45
C ALA A 124 3.05 12.49 17.73
N ARG A 125 4.05 13.00 18.47
CA ARG A 125 5.36 13.36 17.89
C ARG A 125 6.08 12.16 17.26
N ARG A 126 6.04 11.00 17.93
CA ARG A 126 6.61 9.75 17.42
C ARG A 126 5.90 9.30 16.13
N ILE A 127 4.57 9.35 16.09
CA ILE A 127 3.79 9.00 14.90
C ILE A 127 4.13 9.94 13.74
N HIS A 128 4.26 11.24 14.00
CA HIS A 128 4.62 12.22 12.97
C HIS A 128 5.98 11.94 12.34
N THR A 129 7.00 11.69 13.17
CA THR A 129 8.35 11.39 12.69
C THR A 129 8.39 10.06 11.94
N GLN A 130 7.82 9.00 12.50
CA GLN A 130 7.77 7.68 11.87
C GLN A 130 7.02 7.72 10.53
N ALA A 131 5.84 8.32 10.48
CA ALA A 131 5.04 8.39 9.24
C ALA A 131 5.76 9.17 8.15
N ARG A 132 6.43 10.29 8.48
CA ARG A 132 7.17 11.11 7.51
C ARG A 132 8.42 10.39 6.99
N VAL A 133 9.15 9.67 7.85
CA VAL A 133 10.31 8.88 7.45
C VAL A 133 9.88 7.76 6.51
N LEU A 134 8.84 6.99 6.87
CA LEU A 134 8.31 5.94 6.01
C LEU A 134 7.83 6.47 4.66
N ALA A 135 7.10 7.60 4.67
CA ALA A 135 6.63 8.25 3.44
C ALA A 135 7.79 8.69 2.55
N ARG A 136 8.83 9.31 3.13
CA ARG A 136 10.03 9.73 2.38
C ARG A 136 10.72 8.54 1.73
N THR A 137 10.94 7.46 2.48
CA THR A 137 11.56 6.24 1.94
C THR A 137 10.73 5.63 0.82
N ALA A 138 9.40 5.55 0.99
CA ALA A 138 8.49 5.05 -0.05
C ALA A 138 8.50 5.92 -1.30
N ILE A 139 8.48 7.26 -1.15
CA ILE A 139 8.55 8.21 -2.26
C ILE A 139 9.87 8.06 -3.02
N THR A 140 11.00 7.91 -2.31
CA THR A 140 12.30 7.67 -2.95
C THR A 140 12.30 6.38 -3.77
N MET A 141 11.74 5.29 -3.24
CA MET A 141 11.61 4.02 -4.00
C MET A 141 10.75 4.18 -5.26
N VAL A 142 9.62 4.90 -5.16
CA VAL A 142 8.74 5.19 -6.31
C VAL A 142 9.45 6.06 -7.34
N LEU A 143 10.23 7.05 -6.92
CA LEU A 143 11.00 7.91 -7.81
C LEU A 143 12.08 7.11 -8.56
N VAL A 144 12.83 6.26 -7.86
CA VAL A 144 13.83 5.38 -8.48
C VAL A 144 13.16 4.46 -9.49
N ALA A 145 12.06 3.80 -9.12
CA ALA A 145 11.31 2.93 -10.04
C ALA A 145 10.78 3.70 -11.27
N GLY A 146 10.20 4.88 -11.07
CA GLY A 146 9.72 5.73 -12.16
C GLY A 146 10.84 6.18 -13.11
N ALA A 147 11.98 6.61 -12.56
CA ALA A 147 13.16 6.99 -13.34
C ALA A 147 13.71 5.80 -14.14
N SER A 148 13.82 4.62 -13.50
CA SER A 148 14.24 3.39 -14.17
C SER A 148 13.32 3.02 -15.33
N LEU A 149 12.00 3.10 -15.14
CA LEU A 149 11.02 2.84 -16.20
C LEU A 149 11.17 3.82 -17.37
N ILE A 150 11.38 5.12 -17.09
CA ILE A 150 11.65 6.12 -18.13
C ILE A 150 12.93 5.78 -18.90
N LEU A 151 14.03 5.48 -18.20
CA LEU A 151 15.32 5.09 -18.81
C LEU A 151 15.17 3.86 -19.72
N MET A 152 14.36 2.88 -19.32
CA MET A 152 14.09 1.66 -20.11
C MET A 152 13.41 1.92 -21.46
N THR A 153 12.72 3.05 -21.60
CA THR A 153 12.08 3.43 -22.86
C THR A 153 13.12 3.87 -23.91
N PHE A 154 14.30 4.36 -23.51
CA PHE A 154 15.35 4.80 -24.41
C PHE A 154 16.34 3.66 -24.72
N PRO A 155 16.57 3.28 -25.99
CA PRO A 155 17.46 2.17 -26.33
C PRO A 155 18.86 2.27 -25.72
N GLY A 156 19.49 3.45 -25.74
CA GLY A 156 20.84 3.67 -25.20
C GLY A 156 20.93 3.66 -23.66
N ALA A 157 19.82 3.90 -22.96
CA ALA A 157 19.79 3.92 -21.48
C ALA A 157 19.05 2.71 -20.89
N ARG A 158 18.54 1.80 -21.74
CA ARG A 158 17.69 0.71 -21.31
C ARG A 158 18.36 -0.22 -20.30
N GLN A 159 19.63 -0.54 -20.54
CA GLN A 159 20.41 -1.41 -19.65
C GLN A 159 20.61 -0.75 -18.27
N VAL A 160 20.81 0.56 -18.22
CA VAL A 160 20.92 1.33 -16.97
C VAL A 160 19.60 1.33 -16.22
N GLY A 161 18.47 1.57 -16.91
CA GLY A 161 17.15 1.51 -16.30
C GLY A 161 16.85 0.11 -15.73
N ALA A 162 17.16 -0.94 -16.49
CA ALA A 162 16.97 -2.33 -16.08
C ALA A 162 17.85 -2.73 -14.90
N SER A 163 19.13 -2.32 -14.88
CA SER A 163 20.03 -2.63 -13.78
C SER A 163 19.60 -1.92 -12.49
N LEU A 164 19.18 -0.65 -12.57
CA LEU A 164 18.62 0.08 -11.42
C LEU A 164 17.38 -0.62 -10.85
N LEU A 165 16.45 -1.04 -11.71
CA LEU A 165 15.24 -1.77 -11.30
C LEU A 165 15.58 -3.13 -10.68
N ALA A 166 16.55 -3.85 -11.25
CA ALA A 166 17.01 -5.13 -10.71
C ALA A 166 17.63 -4.95 -9.32
N SER A 167 18.52 -3.97 -9.14
CA SER A 167 19.12 -3.65 -7.83
C SER A 167 18.07 -3.22 -6.81
N ALA A 168 17.12 -2.36 -7.19
CA ALA A 168 16.00 -1.99 -6.34
C ALA A 168 15.14 -3.21 -5.97
N GLY A 169 14.94 -4.15 -6.90
CA GLY A 169 14.26 -5.41 -6.65
C GLY A 169 14.96 -6.28 -5.61
N VAL A 170 16.28 -6.44 -5.69
CA VAL A 170 17.08 -7.17 -4.69
C VAL A 170 16.97 -6.52 -3.31
N ILE A 171 17.10 -5.18 -3.24
CA ILE A 171 16.89 -4.43 -1.98
C ILE A 171 15.48 -4.67 -1.44
N GLY A 172 14.47 -4.67 -2.32
CA GLY A 172 13.08 -4.96 -1.96
C GLY A 172 12.88 -6.36 -1.38
N ILE A 173 13.54 -7.38 -1.93
CA ILE A 173 13.50 -8.76 -1.40
C ILE A 173 14.12 -8.81 -0.01
N VAL A 174 15.31 -8.22 0.17
CA VAL A 174 16.00 -8.20 1.47
C VAL A 174 15.16 -7.46 2.52
N ALA A 175 14.61 -6.30 2.16
CA ALA A 175 13.71 -5.55 3.04
C ALA A 175 12.43 -6.33 3.38
N GLY A 176 11.85 -7.03 2.40
CA GLY A 176 10.67 -7.88 2.60
C GLY A 176 10.94 -9.05 3.54
N LEU A 177 12.09 -9.71 3.38
CA LEU A 177 12.52 -10.79 4.27
C LEU A 177 12.76 -10.28 5.70
N ALA A 178 13.38 -9.09 5.83
CA ALA A 178 13.57 -8.44 7.13
C ALA A 178 12.24 -8.03 7.79
N ALA A 179 11.22 -7.69 7.00
CA ALA A 179 9.89 -7.32 7.49
C ALA A 179 9.02 -8.54 7.89
N LYS A 180 9.43 -9.78 7.58
CA LYS A 180 8.68 -11.01 7.87
C LYS A 180 8.14 -11.09 9.32
N PRO A 181 8.90 -10.76 10.39
CA PRO A 181 8.40 -10.84 11.76
C PRO A 181 7.23 -9.88 12.04
N VAL A 182 7.21 -8.71 11.39
CA VAL A 182 6.10 -7.74 11.53
C VAL A 182 4.83 -8.33 10.94
N PHE A 183 4.90 -8.89 9.74
CA PHE A 183 3.76 -9.55 9.11
C PHE A 183 3.30 -10.78 9.86
N SER A 184 4.22 -11.61 10.37
CA SER A 184 3.86 -12.78 11.19
C SER A 184 3.06 -12.36 12.42
N ASN A 185 3.51 -11.33 13.16
CA ASN A 185 2.78 -10.82 14.33
C ASN A 185 1.43 -10.19 13.97
N LEU A 186 1.32 -9.48 12.85
CA LEU A 186 0.03 -8.92 12.41
C LEU A 186 -0.99 -10.02 12.08
N ILE A 187 -0.54 -11.05 11.35
CA ILE A 187 -1.37 -12.21 11.02
C ILE A 187 -1.76 -12.95 12.29
N ALA A 188 -0.81 -13.14 13.22
CA ALA A 188 -1.07 -13.76 14.51
C ALA A 188 -2.09 -12.98 15.33
N GLY A 189 -1.97 -11.64 15.39
CA GLY A 189 -2.94 -10.78 16.06
C GLY A 189 -4.34 -10.88 15.46
N LEU A 190 -4.46 -10.93 14.13
CA LEU A 190 -5.74 -11.14 13.46
C LEU A 190 -6.33 -12.52 13.79
N GLN A 191 -5.51 -13.57 13.75
CA GLN A 191 -5.95 -14.93 14.08
C GLN A 191 -6.40 -15.04 15.54
N ILE A 192 -5.66 -14.43 16.47
CA ILE A 192 -6.02 -14.40 17.89
C ILE A 192 -7.31 -13.61 18.10
N ALA A 193 -7.48 -12.47 17.43
CA ALA A 193 -8.71 -11.68 17.52
C ALA A 193 -9.95 -12.43 17.00
N LEU A 194 -9.79 -13.22 15.94
CA LEU A 194 -10.89 -13.98 15.32
C LEU A 194 -11.20 -15.29 16.03
N ALA A 195 -10.19 -16.10 16.34
CA ALA A 195 -10.35 -17.43 16.92
C ALA A 195 -10.36 -17.41 18.46
N GLN A 196 -9.91 -16.31 19.08
CA GLN A 196 -9.80 -16.11 20.53
C GLN A 196 -9.26 -17.34 21.30
N PRO A 197 -8.09 -17.89 20.92
CA PRO A 197 -7.51 -19.05 21.62
C PRO A 197 -6.95 -18.71 23.01
N ILE A 198 -6.69 -17.42 23.24
CA ILE A 198 -6.28 -16.82 24.51
C ILE A 198 -7.10 -15.56 24.74
N ARG A 199 -7.43 -15.28 25.99
CA ARG A 199 -8.15 -14.08 26.43
C ARG A 199 -7.35 -13.35 27.51
N ILE A 200 -7.65 -12.07 27.67
CA ILE A 200 -7.19 -11.34 28.86
C ILE A 200 -7.72 -12.08 30.08
N ASP A 201 -6.89 -12.17 31.11
CA ASP A 201 -7.13 -12.92 32.34
C ASP A 201 -7.03 -14.45 32.26
N ASP A 202 -6.71 -15.04 31.10
CA ASP A 202 -6.46 -16.48 31.02
C ASP A 202 -5.17 -16.89 31.75
N VAL A 203 -5.17 -18.10 32.33
CA VAL A 203 -3.97 -18.71 32.92
C VAL A 203 -3.34 -19.64 31.90
N LEU A 204 -2.12 -19.31 31.50
CA LEU A 204 -1.38 -20.00 30.45
C LEU A 204 -0.04 -20.55 30.96
N ILE A 205 0.42 -21.63 30.34
CA ILE A 205 1.81 -22.08 30.43
C ILE A 205 2.46 -21.90 29.05
N ALA A 206 3.51 -21.09 29.01
CA ALA A 206 4.28 -20.77 27.82
C ALA A 206 5.78 -20.69 28.17
N GLU A 207 6.65 -21.25 27.33
CA GLU A 207 8.11 -21.33 27.59
C GLU A 207 8.45 -21.95 28.96
N GLY A 208 7.62 -22.87 29.45
CA GLY A 208 7.79 -23.51 30.77
C GLY A 208 7.43 -22.63 31.97
N GLU A 209 7.06 -21.37 31.73
CA GLU A 209 6.61 -20.43 32.76
C GLU A 209 5.08 -20.39 32.80
N TRP A 210 4.52 -20.36 34.00
CA TRP A 210 3.07 -20.31 34.22
C TRP A 210 2.68 -18.91 34.72
N GLY A 211 1.61 -18.36 34.17
CA GLY A 211 1.21 -16.99 34.49
C GLY A 211 -0.14 -16.61 33.90
N LYS A 212 -0.61 -15.43 34.27
CA LYS A 212 -1.90 -14.88 33.85
C LYS A 212 -1.70 -13.85 32.73
N VAL A 213 -2.52 -13.87 31.69
CA VAL A 213 -2.49 -12.87 30.62
C VAL A 213 -2.94 -11.52 31.16
N GLU A 214 -2.02 -10.56 31.21
CA GLU A 214 -2.27 -9.19 31.70
C GLU A 214 -2.67 -8.26 30.55
N GLU A 215 -1.99 -8.35 29.41
CA GLU A 215 -2.23 -7.49 28.26
C GLU A 215 -2.05 -8.25 26.94
N ILE A 216 -2.92 -7.97 25.97
CA ILE A 216 -2.75 -8.39 24.57
C ILE A 216 -2.64 -7.11 23.72
N THR A 217 -1.43 -6.77 23.31
CA THR A 217 -1.15 -5.64 22.42
C THR A 217 -1.21 -6.09 20.96
N GLY A 218 -1.03 -5.18 20.00
CA GLY A 218 -1.04 -5.51 18.57
C GLY A 218 0.15 -6.35 18.07
N THR A 219 1.20 -6.53 18.88
CA THR A 219 2.43 -7.24 18.48
C THR A 219 2.95 -8.23 19.53
N PHE A 220 2.53 -8.13 20.79
CA PHE A 220 2.98 -8.99 21.89
C PHE A 220 1.87 -9.22 22.92
N VAL A 221 2.03 -10.26 23.72
CA VAL A 221 1.22 -10.59 24.90
C VAL A 221 2.11 -10.44 26.12
N VAL A 222 1.57 -9.82 27.17
CA VAL A 222 2.22 -9.71 28.47
C VAL A 222 1.58 -10.72 29.41
N MET A 223 2.36 -11.67 29.90
CA MET A 223 1.97 -12.62 30.94
C MET A 223 2.61 -12.21 32.27
N ARG A 224 1.79 -12.06 33.31
CA ARG A 224 2.25 -11.87 34.68
C ARG A 224 2.52 -13.23 35.32
N LEU A 225 3.78 -13.47 35.65
CA LEU A 225 4.22 -14.66 36.38
C LEU A 225 3.92 -14.50 37.88
N TRP A 226 3.96 -15.60 38.62
CA TRP A 226 3.64 -15.63 40.05
C TRP A 226 4.68 -14.93 40.94
N ASP A 227 5.86 -14.70 40.41
CA ASP A 227 6.93 -13.91 41.03
C ASP A 227 6.91 -12.44 40.59
N GLU A 228 5.78 -11.95 40.06
CA GLU A 228 5.55 -10.57 39.59
C GLU A 228 6.43 -10.13 38.40
N ARG A 229 7.18 -11.05 37.79
CA ARG A 229 7.86 -10.78 36.51
C ARG A 229 6.85 -10.76 35.37
N ARG A 230 7.15 -9.97 34.34
CA ARG A 230 6.35 -9.88 33.11
C ARG A 230 7.06 -10.62 32.00
N LEU A 231 6.49 -11.73 31.57
CA LEU A 231 6.95 -12.47 30.41
C LEU A 231 6.29 -11.86 29.16
N ILE A 232 7.10 -11.27 28.28
CA ILE A 232 6.64 -10.64 27.04
C ILE A 232 6.88 -11.61 25.89
N LEU A 233 5.81 -12.07 25.26
CA LEU A 233 5.86 -13.01 24.14
C LEU A 233 5.31 -12.35 22.87
N PRO A 234 5.99 -12.48 21.71
CA PRO A 234 5.43 -11.99 20.45
C PRO A 234 4.15 -12.77 20.12
N LEU A 235 3.17 -12.14 19.46
CA LEU A 235 1.91 -12.81 19.12
C LEU A 235 2.14 -14.06 18.26
N SER A 236 3.16 -14.05 17.39
CA SER A 236 3.51 -15.21 16.56
C SER A 236 3.82 -16.47 17.38
N TYR A 237 4.29 -16.32 18.63
CA TYR A 237 4.54 -17.43 19.55
C TYR A 237 3.30 -18.33 19.72
N PHE A 238 2.13 -17.73 19.97
CA PHE A 238 0.90 -18.45 20.27
C PHE A 238 0.26 -19.10 19.03
N ILE A 239 0.81 -18.85 17.85
CA ILE A 239 0.41 -19.50 16.60
C ILE A 239 1.42 -20.58 16.20
N GLU A 240 2.72 -20.32 16.40
CA GLU A 240 3.81 -21.19 15.94
C GLU A 240 4.17 -22.29 16.95
N LYS A 241 3.94 -22.07 18.26
CA LYS A 241 4.35 -22.99 19.33
C LYS A 241 3.14 -23.47 20.15
N PRO A 242 3.18 -24.72 20.65
CA PRO A 242 2.15 -25.22 21.56
C PRO A 242 2.25 -24.49 22.91
N PHE A 243 1.08 -24.23 23.51
CA PHE A 243 0.93 -23.66 24.84
C PHE A 243 -0.24 -24.35 25.55
N GLN A 244 -0.27 -24.25 26.88
CA GLN A 244 -1.40 -24.77 27.66
C GLN A 244 -2.28 -23.62 28.10
N ASN A 245 -3.60 -23.73 27.92
CA ASN A 245 -4.58 -22.79 28.46
C ASN A 245 -5.41 -23.52 29.51
N TRP A 246 -5.22 -23.16 30.78
CA TRP A 246 -5.86 -23.81 31.92
C TRP A 246 -7.25 -23.24 32.25
N THR A 247 -7.65 -22.14 31.63
CA THR A 247 -8.93 -21.46 31.88
C THR A 247 -9.86 -21.44 30.67
N ARG A 248 -9.51 -22.15 29.59
CA ARG A 248 -10.25 -22.12 28.31
C ARG A 248 -11.73 -22.50 28.41
N GLN A 249 -12.07 -23.44 29.29
CA GLN A 249 -13.46 -23.93 29.46
C GLN A 249 -13.96 -23.84 30.90
N SER A 250 -13.09 -24.12 31.88
CA SER A 250 -13.44 -23.98 33.30
C SER A 250 -12.19 -23.68 34.11
N ALA A 251 -12.35 -23.02 35.25
CA ALA A 251 -11.26 -22.79 36.21
C ALA A 251 -10.98 -24.00 37.13
N GLN A 252 -11.70 -25.12 36.94
CA GLN A 252 -11.50 -26.34 37.74
C GLN A 252 -10.36 -27.16 37.14
N LEU A 253 -9.23 -27.18 37.86
CA LEU A 253 -8.16 -28.15 37.62
C LEU A 253 -8.62 -29.51 38.16
N LEU A 254 -9.06 -30.41 37.29
CA LEU A 254 -9.19 -31.82 37.66
C LEU A 254 -7.77 -32.34 37.91
N GLY A 255 -7.47 -32.66 39.16
CA GLY A 255 -6.15 -33.12 39.58
C GLY A 255 -5.67 -34.31 38.74
N SER A 256 -4.37 -34.35 38.46
CA SER A 256 -3.73 -35.43 37.72
C SER A 256 -3.85 -36.75 38.50
N ALA A 257 -4.60 -37.72 37.96
CA ALA A 257 -4.55 -39.10 38.43
C ALA A 257 -3.24 -39.73 37.92
N PHE A 258 -2.27 -39.88 38.81
CA PHE A 258 -1.12 -40.75 38.55
C PHE A 258 -1.59 -42.20 38.74
N LEU A 259 -1.44 -43.04 37.71
CA LEU A 259 -1.55 -44.50 37.78
C LEU A 259 -0.20 -45.10 38.15
#